data_AF-A0A662F254-F1
#
_entry.id   AF-A0A662F254-F1
#
_cell.length_a   1.000
_cell.length_b   1.000
_cell.length_c   1.000
_cell.angle_alpha   90.00
_cell.angle_beta   90.00
_cell.angle_gamma   90.00
#
_symmetry.space_group_name_H-M   'P 1'
#
loop_
_entity.id
_entity.type
_entity.pdbx_description
1 polymer ?
#
loop_
_entity_poly.entity_id
_entity_poly.type
_entity_poly.pdbx_seq_one_letter_code
_entity_poly.pdbx_strand_id
1 'polypeptide(L)'
;MTRIVVLGDVNLDVSVLLPGAIPRGGEVRTAITNSFGGAAVNFARAAARDGAEVALIGCIGNDPIGDAMLSILERDGIESHLKRVALPTGTIISLVDGAERTMLCSRGANDGLDGSFIDPAWFEGAAHLHLSGYALLSRSQAQAACKAISIANEQGMSISLTAPPANLIAQLGVRRFLAAVESIDWLFLNLSEGRAITGAVVPDEIVTALAPRFPVGALTLGPDGSLAWAEGSRDRVKGNPIEDVDTTGAGDAFAAGFVVSYLGEHDLGRANRRGTAVSRSLLQSRISLV
;
A
#
# COMPACT_ATOMS: atom_id res chain seq x y z
N MET A 1 20.50 6.78 7.29
CA MET A 1 19.05 6.52 7.15
C MET A 1 18.88 5.60 5.96
N THR A 2 17.92 4.70 6.00
CA THR A 2 17.69 3.77 4.88
C THR A 2 16.84 4.47 3.82
N ARG A 3 17.32 4.52 2.57
CA ARG A 3 16.59 5.06 1.43
C ARG A 3 15.69 3.99 0.81
N ILE A 4 14.40 4.30 0.65
CA ILE A 4 13.38 3.41 0.12
C ILE A 4 12.73 4.08 -1.10
N VAL A 5 12.71 3.39 -2.23
CA VAL A 5 11.94 3.79 -3.40
C VAL A 5 10.56 3.13 -3.32
N VAL A 6 9.50 3.89 -3.58
CA VAL A 6 8.11 3.43 -3.54
C VAL A 6 7.47 3.70 -4.88
N LEU A 7 6.75 2.72 -5.45
CA LEU A 7 6.03 2.91 -6.72
C LEU A 7 4.57 2.48 -6.58
N GLY A 8 3.66 3.36 -6.98
CA GLY A 8 2.24 3.00 -7.11
C GLY A 8 1.31 4.20 -7.27
N ASP A 9 0.03 3.95 -7.00
CA ASP A 9 -1.03 4.91 -7.25
C ASP A 9 -1.01 6.10 -6.27
N VAL A 10 -1.37 7.26 -6.81
CA VAL A 10 -1.49 8.53 -6.12
C VAL A 10 -2.93 9.01 -6.28
N ASN A 11 -3.68 9.09 -5.17
CA ASN A 11 -5.12 9.32 -5.20
C ASN A 11 -5.56 10.44 -4.25
N LEU A 12 -6.62 11.14 -4.64
CA LEU A 12 -7.49 11.83 -3.72
C LEU A 12 -8.50 10.82 -3.14
N ASP A 13 -8.49 10.64 -1.84
CA ASP A 13 -9.46 9.81 -1.14
C ASP A 13 -10.55 10.72 -0.56
N VAL A 14 -11.79 10.54 -1.04
CA VAL A 14 -12.99 11.25 -0.62
C VAL A 14 -13.85 10.30 0.20
N SER A 15 -13.99 10.56 1.50
CA SER A 15 -14.85 9.77 2.38
C SER A 15 -16.19 10.47 2.57
N VAL A 16 -17.27 9.76 2.30
CA VAL A 16 -18.66 10.22 2.43
C VAL A 16 -19.35 9.37 3.48
N LEU A 17 -19.69 9.96 4.62
CA LEU A 17 -20.49 9.26 5.64
C LEU A 17 -21.93 9.12 5.12
N LEU A 18 -22.49 7.92 5.14
CA LEU A 18 -23.89 7.73 4.74
C LEU A 18 -24.80 7.88 5.98
N PRO A 19 -25.77 8.83 5.98
CA PRO A 19 -26.75 8.93 7.05
C PRO A 19 -27.89 7.89 6.91
N GLY A 20 -27.73 6.92 6.00
CA GLY A 20 -28.75 5.95 5.59
C GLY A 20 -28.94 5.93 4.08
N ALA A 21 -30.16 5.54 3.65
CA ALA A 21 -30.48 5.40 2.23
C ALA A 21 -30.40 6.74 1.47
N ILE A 22 -29.74 6.73 0.31
CA ILE A 22 -29.63 7.89 -0.58
C ILE A 22 -30.92 8.01 -1.42
N PRO A 23 -31.73 9.08 -1.29
CA PRO A 23 -32.93 9.28 -2.08
C PRO A 23 -32.57 9.58 -3.54
N ARG A 24 -33.18 8.84 -4.48
CA ARG A 24 -33.00 9.09 -5.92
C ARG A 24 -33.59 10.46 -6.29
N GLY A 25 -32.77 11.32 -6.91
CA GLY A 25 -33.17 12.67 -7.31
C GLY A 25 -33.37 13.64 -6.14
N GLY A 26 -32.94 13.26 -4.93
CA GLY A 26 -33.00 14.11 -3.74
C GLY A 26 -31.64 14.68 -3.36
N GLU A 27 -31.63 15.43 -2.28
CA GLU A 27 -30.43 16.00 -1.65
C GLU A 27 -30.33 15.47 -0.22
N VAL A 28 -29.13 15.10 0.21
CA VAL A 28 -28.85 14.66 1.58
C VAL A 28 -27.63 15.38 2.09
N ARG A 29 -27.77 15.99 3.27
CA ARG A 29 -26.66 16.59 3.98
C ARG A 29 -25.88 15.51 4.72
N THR A 30 -24.57 15.46 4.51
CA THR A 30 -23.68 14.57 5.26
C THR A 30 -22.26 15.12 5.36
N ALA A 31 -21.44 14.52 6.21
CA ALA A 31 -20.02 14.81 6.32
C ALA A 31 -19.25 14.21 5.13
N ILE A 32 -18.43 15.04 4.49
CA ILE A 32 -17.50 14.64 3.44
C ILE A 32 -16.11 15.11 3.84
N THR A 33 -15.15 14.20 3.86
CA THR A 33 -13.76 14.51 4.17
C THR A 33 -12.86 14.10 3.03
N ASN A 34 -11.81 14.89 2.80
CA ASN A 34 -10.81 14.63 1.78
C ASN A 34 -9.49 14.29 2.44
N SER A 35 -8.81 13.29 1.91
CA SER A 35 -7.44 12.96 2.29
C SER A 35 -6.64 12.59 1.05
N PHE A 36 -5.32 12.64 1.17
CA PHE A 36 -4.41 12.28 0.10
C PHE A 36 -3.87 10.89 0.39
N GLY A 37 -4.12 9.97 -0.53
CA GLY A 37 -3.90 8.55 -0.34
C GLY A 37 -3.49 7.84 -1.62
N GLY A 38 -3.90 6.58 -1.74
CA GLY A 38 -3.22 5.59 -2.56
C GLY A 38 -2.23 4.77 -1.71
N ALA A 39 -2.19 3.46 -1.95
CA ALA A 39 -1.43 2.54 -1.10
C ALA A 39 0.07 2.88 -1.04
N ALA A 40 0.66 3.29 -2.18
CA ALA A 40 2.04 3.76 -2.24
C ALA A 40 2.27 5.05 -1.45
N VAL A 41 1.34 6.02 -1.52
CA VAL A 41 1.41 7.26 -0.74
C VAL A 41 1.30 6.96 0.76
N ASN A 42 0.37 6.10 1.17
CA ASN A 42 0.22 5.70 2.56
C ASN A 42 1.48 5.06 3.12
N PHE A 43 2.08 4.12 2.36
CA PHE A 43 3.35 3.50 2.71
C PHE A 43 4.47 4.56 2.81
N ALA A 44 4.63 5.41 1.79
CA ALA A 44 5.70 6.40 1.73
C ALA A 44 5.66 7.36 2.91
N ARG A 45 4.47 7.87 3.25
CA ARG A 45 4.27 8.76 4.41
C ARG A 45 4.51 8.06 5.74
N ALA A 46 4.07 6.81 5.88
CA ALA A 46 4.34 6.04 7.08
C ALA A 46 5.85 5.75 7.24
N ALA A 47 6.55 5.38 6.16
CA ALA A 47 7.97 5.10 6.17
C ALA A 47 8.81 6.35 6.47
N ALA A 48 8.46 7.50 5.89
CA ALA A 48 9.11 8.78 6.17
C ALA A 48 8.97 9.17 7.64
N ARG A 49 7.76 9.03 8.21
CA ARG A 49 7.50 9.25 9.64
C ARG A 49 8.23 8.24 10.53
N ASP A 50 8.52 7.05 10.02
CA ASP A 50 9.31 6.02 10.70
C ASP A 50 10.83 6.26 10.61
N GLY A 51 11.27 7.31 9.92
CA GLY A 51 12.67 7.73 9.83
C GLY A 51 13.43 7.26 8.58
N ALA A 52 12.73 6.73 7.57
CA ALA A 52 13.32 6.41 6.28
C ALA A 52 13.43 7.65 5.38
N GLU A 53 14.42 7.65 4.50
CA GLU A 53 14.46 8.56 3.34
C GLU A 53 13.61 7.92 2.23
N VAL A 54 12.66 8.64 1.66
CA VAL A 54 11.66 8.06 0.77
C VAL A 54 11.61 8.81 -0.56
N ALA A 55 11.70 8.06 -1.65
CA ALA A 55 11.39 8.53 -2.99
C ALA A 55 10.11 7.84 -3.50
N LEU A 56 9.09 8.61 -3.88
CA LEU A 56 7.83 8.11 -4.42
C LEU A 56 7.75 8.33 -5.92
N ILE A 57 7.53 7.24 -6.67
CA ILE A 57 7.28 7.23 -8.10
C ILE A 57 5.78 7.00 -8.34
N GLY A 58 5.15 7.89 -9.10
CA GLY A 58 3.72 7.85 -9.34
C GLY A 58 3.28 8.70 -10.53
N CYS A 59 1.98 8.90 -10.68
CA CYS A 59 1.43 9.72 -11.77
C CYS A 59 0.22 10.53 -11.28
N ILE A 60 0.16 11.79 -11.69
CA ILE A 60 -0.87 12.76 -11.32
C ILE A 60 -1.38 13.51 -12.54
N GLY A 61 -2.56 14.10 -12.41
CA GLY A 61 -3.15 14.93 -13.45
C GLY A 61 -2.52 16.33 -13.50
N ASN A 62 -2.74 17.01 -14.63
CA ASN A 62 -2.53 18.45 -14.75
C ASN A 62 -3.72 19.21 -14.13
N ASP A 63 -3.91 19.03 -12.82
CA ASP A 63 -5.03 19.59 -12.08
C ASP A 63 -4.64 20.03 -10.66
N PRO A 64 -5.51 20.83 -9.98
CA PRO A 64 -5.22 21.31 -8.63
C PRO A 64 -5.05 20.20 -7.58
N ILE A 65 -5.60 19.00 -7.82
CA ILE A 65 -5.43 17.86 -6.91
C ILE A 65 -3.99 17.35 -6.99
N GLY A 66 -3.43 17.23 -8.20
CA GLY A 66 -2.03 16.88 -8.43
C GLY A 66 -1.06 17.89 -7.80
N ASP A 67 -1.37 19.18 -7.91
CA ASP A 67 -0.57 20.25 -7.30
C ASP A 67 -0.59 20.19 -5.76
N ALA A 68 -1.77 19.95 -5.18
CA ALA A 68 -1.92 19.78 -3.74
C ALA A 68 -1.19 18.53 -3.23
N MET A 69 -1.21 17.43 -3.99
CA MET A 69 -0.50 16.20 -3.65
C MET A 69 1.02 16.43 -3.57
N LEU A 70 1.62 17.09 -4.58
CA LEU A 70 3.04 17.43 -4.56
C LEU A 70 3.41 18.27 -3.33
N SER A 71 2.60 19.28 -3.02
CA SER A 71 2.81 20.15 -1.87
C SER A 71 2.78 19.39 -0.53
N ILE A 72 1.98 18.33 -0.43
CA ILE A 72 1.88 17.51 0.78
C ILE A 72 3.07 16.55 0.89
N LEU A 73 3.46 15.91 -0.20
CA LEU A 73 4.62 15.03 -0.22
C LEU A 73 5.91 15.80 0.12
N GLU A 74 6.07 17.01 -0.41
CA GLU A 74 7.18 17.90 -0.07
C GLU A 74 7.20 18.25 1.43
N ARG A 75 6.03 18.60 2.01
CA ARG A 75 5.91 18.87 3.46
C ARG A 75 6.22 17.67 4.33
N ASP A 76 5.91 16.46 3.86
CA ASP A 76 6.23 15.21 4.54
C ASP A 76 7.69 14.77 4.30
N GLY A 77 8.49 15.54 3.55
CA GLY A 77 9.91 15.27 3.29
C GLY A 77 10.14 14.13 2.29
N ILE A 78 9.17 13.85 1.41
CA ILE A 78 9.22 12.74 0.45
C ILE A 78 9.68 13.27 -0.91
N GLU A 79 10.78 12.72 -1.41
CA GLU A 79 11.24 12.95 -2.79
C GLU A 79 10.18 12.41 -3.75
N SER A 80 9.74 13.21 -4.72
CA SER A 80 8.57 12.89 -5.55
C SER A 80 8.92 12.90 -7.04
N HIS A 81 8.86 11.73 -7.67
CA HIS A 81 8.98 11.55 -9.12
C HIS A 81 7.60 11.25 -9.69
N LEU A 82 6.81 12.31 -9.87
CA LEU A 82 5.42 12.18 -10.34
C LEU A 82 5.31 12.59 -11.81
N LYS A 83 4.92 11.64 -12.66
CA LYS A 83 4.58 11.92 -14.06
C LYS A 83 3.30 12.75 -14.11
N ARG A 84 3.28 13.80 -14.93
CA ARG A 84 2.08 14.59 -15.20
C ARG A 84 1.44 14.17 -16.51
N VAL A 85 0.12 13.97 -16.50
CA VAL A 85 -0.67 13.58 -17.68
C VAL A 85 -1.95 14.40 -17.80
N ALA A 86 -2.58 14.34 -18.97
CA ALA A 86 -3.82 15.08 -19.25
C ALA A 86 -5.07 14.49 -18.55
N LEU A 87 -5.01 13.23 -18.11
CA LEU A 87 -6.10 12.62 -17.34
C LEU A 87 -6.18 13.23 -15.93
N PRO A 88 -7.37 13.32 -15.32
CA PRO A 88 -7.51 13.79 -13.93
C PRO A 88 -6.73 12.91 -12.94
N THR A 89 -6.22 13.49 -11.87
CA THR A 89 -5.62 12.76 -10.74
C THR A 89 -6.59 11.68 -10.23
N GLY A 90 -6.06 10.51 -9.87
CA GLY A 90 -6.86 9.39 -9.38
C GLY A 90 -7.72 9.80 -8.19
N THR A 91 -8.93 9.27 -8.11
CA THR A 91 -9.87 9.58 -7.03
C THR A 91 -10.57 8.31 -6.55
N ILE A 92 -10.60 8.11 -5.25
CA ILE A 92 -11.37 7.05 -4.59
C ILE A 92 -12.47 7.70 -3.78
N ILE A 93 -13.73 7.33 -4.04
CA ILE A 93 -14.86 7.74 -3.20
C ILE A 93 -15.23 6.56 -2.31
N SER A 94 -15.06 6.73 -1.01
CA SER A 94 -15.44 5.75 0.01
C SER A 94 -16.79 6.14 0.61
N LEU A 95 -17.82 5.35 0.32
CA LEU A 95 -19.12 5.44 0.96
C LEU A 95 -19.06 4.64 2.27
N VAL A 96 -19.14 5.32 3.41
CA VAL A 96 -18.98 4.73 4.75
C VAL A 96 -20.37 4.54 5.37
N ASP A 97 -20.69 3.30 5.75
CA ASP A 97 -21.94 2.92 6.42
C ASP A 97 -21.63 2.05 7.65
N GLY A 98 -21.58 2.69 8.82
CA GLY A 98 -21.09 2.05 10.04
C GLY A 98 -19.66 1.52 9.88
N ALA A 99 -19.49 0.21 10.08
CA ALA A 99 -18.20 -0.49 9.92
C ALA A 99 -17.92 -0.93 8.47
N GLU A 100 -18.90 -0.84 7.56
CA GLU A 100 -18.74 -1.22 6.17
C GLU A 100 -18.38 -0.01 5.29
N ARG A 101 -17.68 -0.29 4.17
CA ARG A 101 -17.42 0.72 3.15
C ARG A 101 -17.52 0.16 1.75
N THR A 102 -18.04 0.98 0.83
CA THR A 102 -17.99 0.73 -0.61
C THR A 102 -17.08 1.75 -1.27
N MET A 103 -16.08 1.30 -2.02
CA MET A 103 -15.12 2.16 -2.70
C MET A 103 -15.44 2.25 -4.19
N LEU A 104 -15.58 3.47 -4.70
CA LEU A 104 -15.72 3.78 -6.12
C LEU A 104 -14.40 4.37 -6.60
N CYS A 105 -13.68 3.64 -7.44
CA CYS A 105 -12.32 4.01 -7.83
C CYS A 105 -12.29 4.53 -9.27
N SER A 106 -11.81 5.75 -9.45
CA SER A 106 -11.37 6.29 -10.74
C SER A 106 -9.86 6.34 -10.76
N ARG A 107 -9.22 5.48 -11.57
CA ARG A 107 -7.75 5.40 -11.65
C ARG A 107 -7.12 6.66 -12.25
N GLY A 108 -7.81 7.29 -13.20
CA GLY A 108 -7.38 8.56 -13.79
C GLY A 108 -5.92 8.54 -14.27
N ALA A 109 -5.14 9.51 -13.81
CA ALA A 109 -3.74 9.70 -14.15
C ALA A 109 -2.85 8.48 -13.88
N ASN A 110 -3.19 7.63 -12.91
CA ASN A 110 -2.39 6.45 -12.58
C ASN A 110 -2.18 5.50 -13.78
N ASP A 111 -3.14 5.44 -14.71
CA ASP A 111 -3.01 4.65 -15.95
C ASP A 111 -2.03 5.24 -16.96
N GLY A 112 -1.58 6.48 -16.74
CA GLY A 112 -0.56 7.15 -17.54
C GLY A 112 0.87 6.86 -17.11
N LEU A 113 1.11 6.17 -16.00
CA LEU A 113 2.46 5.76 -15.59
C LEU A 113 2.93 4.59 -16.46
N ASP A 114 4.13 4.70 -17.03
CA ASP A 114 4.71 3.66 -17.86
C ASP A 114 6.23 3.57 -17.68
N GLY A 115 6.83 2.49 -18.19
CA GLY A 115 8.25 2.20 -18.02
C GLY A 115 9.21 3.23 -18.63
N SER A 116 8.78 4.05 -19.59
CA SER A 116 9.64 5.09 -20.19
C SER A 116 9.88 6.27 -19.25
N PHE A 117 9.02 6.45 -18.24
CA PHE A 117 9.20 7.47 -17.22
C PHE A 117 10.20 7.06 -16.14
N ILE A 118 10.51 5.77 -16.00
CA ILE A 118 11.34 5.27 -14.89
C ILE A 118 12.82 5.54 -15.16
N ASP A 119 13.42 6.42 -14.37
CA ASP A 119 14.85 6.76 -14.42
C ASP A 119 15.65 5.93 -13.39
N PRO A 120 16.68 5.18 -13.80
CA PRO A 120 17.57 4.46 -12.89
C PRO A 120 18.25 5.34 -11.83
N ALA A 121 18.48 6.63 -12.09
CA ALA A 121 19.12 7.54 -11.15
C ALA A 121 18.33 7.72 -9.84
N TRP A 122 17.00 7.56 -9.88
CA TRP A 122 16.14 7.71 -8.70
C TRP A 122 16.34 6.59 -7.66
N PHE A 123 16.92 5.47 -8.09
CA PHE A 123 17.19 4.30 -7.25
C PHE A 123 18.58 4.34 -6.61
N GLU A 124 19.45 5.27 -7.03
CA GLU A 124 20.84 5.32 -6.54
C GLU A 124 20.89 5.43 -5.00
N GLY A 125 21.64 4.52 -4.38
CA GLY A 125 21.80 4.45 -2.93
C GLY A 125 20.58 3.94 -2.16
N ALA A 126 19.49 3.55 -2.84
CA ALA A 126 18.35 2.94 -2.19
C ALA A 126 18.65 1.49 -1.78
N ALA A 127 18.14 1.07 -0.62
CA ALA A 127 18.29 -0.31 -0.13
C ALA A 127 17.09 -1.19 -0.50
N HIS A 128 15.95 -0.56 -0.82
CA HIS A 128 14.68 -1.25 -0.94
C HIS A 128 13.73 -0.58 -1.93
N LEU A 129 13.00 -1.40 -2.70
CA LEU A 129 11.88 -1.00 -3.54
C LEU A 129 10.58 -1.55 -2.95
N HIS A 130 9.62 -0.69 -2.65
CA HIS A 130 8.26 -1.08 -2.29
C HIS A 130 7.29 -0.83 -3.45
N LEU A 131 6.50 -1.85 -3.81
CA LEU A 131 5.47 -1.77 -4.83
C LEU A 131 4.09 -1.87 -4.22
N SER A 132 3.19 -0.98 -4.65
CA SER A 132 1.77 -1.23 -4.46
C SER A 132 1.29 -2.31 -5.42
N GLY A 133 0.51 -3.27 -4.93
CA GLY A 133 -0.13 -4.29 -5.77
C GLY A 133 -1.06 -3.73 -6.85
N TYR A 134 -1.55 -2.49 -6.69
CA TYR A 134 -2.31 -1.79 -7.72
C TYR A 134 -1.47 -1.50 -8.98
N ALA A 135 -0.14 -1.44 -8.86
CA ALA A 135 0.77 -1.22 -9.98
C ALA A 135 0.74 -2.34 -11.04
N LEU A 136 0.16 -3.49 -10.70
CA LEU A 136 0.05 -4.65 -11.59
C LEU A 136 -1.25 -4.68 -12.40
N LEU A 137 -2.18 -3.75 -12.14
CA LEU A 137 -3.56 -3.84 -12.65
C LEU A 137 -3.73 -3.31 -14.07
N SER A 138 -2.96 -2.28 -14.45
CA SER A 138 -2.98 -1.73 -15.81
C SER A 138 -1.71 -2.12 -16.56
N ARG A 139 -1.84 -2.30 -17.88
CA ARG A 139 -0.71 -2.72 -18.72
C ARG A 139 0.46 -1.72 -18.66
N SER A 140 0.16 -0.42 -18.70
CA SER A 140 1.16 0.65 -18.66
C SER A 140 1.89 0.65 -17.32
N GLN A 141 1.15 0.61 -16.20
CA GLN A 141 1.77 0.64 -14.88
C GLN A 141 2.53 -0.64 -14.56
N ALA A 142 2.07 -1.79 -15.06
CA ALA A 142 2.81 -3.04 -14.95
C ALA A 142 4.17 -2.96 -15.67
N GLN A 143 4.28 -2.24 -16.79
CA GLN A 143 5.57 -1.99 -17.44
C GLN A 143 6.49 -1.10 -16.58
N ALA A 144 5.92 -0.11 -15.90
CA ALA A 144 6.65 0.72 -14.94
C ALA A 144 7.17 -0.12 -13.75
N ALA A 145 6.32 -0.96 -13.17
CA ALA A 145 6.69 -1.87 -12.10
C ALA A 145 7.79 -2.85 -12.54
N CYS A 146 7.65 -3.48 -13.71
CA CYS A 146 8.70 -4.37 -14.26
C CYS A 146 10.04 -3.65 -14.46
N LYS A 147 10.03 -2.40 -14.95
CA LYS A 147 11.26 -1.62 -15.13
C LYS A 147 11.90 -1.28 -13.79
N ALA A 148 11.11 -0.87 -12.79
CA ALA A 148 11.58 -0.61 -11.44
C ALA A 148 12.16 -1.87 -10.78
N ILE A 149 11.50 -3.03 -10.93
CA ILE A 149 12.01 -4.34 -10.45
C ILE A 149 13.34 -4.69 -11.10
N SER A 150 13.50 -4.47 -12.41
CA SER A 150 14.78 -4.73 -13.12
C SER A 150 15.91 -3.89 -12.52
N ILE A 151 15.67 -2.58 -12.34
CA ILE A 151 16.66 -1.66 -11.77
C ILE A 151 17.00 -2.06 -10.34
N ALA A 152 16.00 -2.35 -9.52
CA ALA A 152 16.19 -2.77 -8.13
C ALA A 152 17.05 -4.05 -8.04
N ASN A 153 16.77 -5.05 -8.87
CA ASN A 153 17.58 -6.27 -8.95
C ASN A 153 19.02 -5.98 -9.41
N GLU A 154 19.21 -5.15 -10.44
CA GLU A 154 20.53 -4.76 -10.94
C GLU A 154 21.38 -4.03 -9.87
N GLN A 155 20.73 -3.31 -8.96
CA GLN A 155 21.37 -2.60 -7.85
C GLN A 155 21.45 -3.42 -6.54
N GLY A 156 20.97 -4.67 -6.54
CA GLY A 156 20.98 -5.54 -5.36
C GLY A 156 20.03 -5.08 -4.24
N MET A 157 18.98 -4.33 -4.58
CA MET A 157 17.94 -3.90 -3.64
C MET A 157 17.02 -5.07 -3.31
N SER A 158 16.49 -5.09 -2.08
CA SER A 158 15.36 -5.96 -1.77
C SER A 158 14.05 -5.36 -2.29
N ILE A 159 13.09 -6.20 -2.63
CA ILE A 159 11.83 -5.78 -3.26
C ILE A 159 10.64 -6.30 -2.46
N SER A 160 9.74 -5.41 -2.07
CA SER A 160 8.49 -5.77 -1.41
C SER A 160 7.24 -5.36 -2.17
N LEU A 161 6.13 -6.03 -1.88
CA LEU A 161 4.82 -5.71 -2.42
C LEU A 161 3.72 -5.81 -1.35
N THR A 162 2.85 -4.79 -1.27
CA THR A 162 1.53 -4.94 -0.63
C THR A 162 0.54 -5.52 -1.63
N ALA A 163 -0.10 -6.64 -1.29
CA ALA A 163 -1.03 -7.32 -2.19
C ALA A 163 -2.21 -6.39 -2.58
N PRO A 164 -2.71 -6.47 -3.83
CA PRO A 164 -3.94 -5.78 -4.18
C PRO A 164 -5.13 -6.47 -3.51
N PRO A 165 -6.30 -5.81 -3.39
CA PRO A 165 -7.50 -6.41 -2.84
C PRO A 165 -7.85 -7.78 -3.41
N ALA A 166 -8.37 -8.67 -2.55
CA ALA A 166 -8.71 -10.06 -2.89
C ALA A 166 -9.56 -10.22 -4.17
N ASN A 167 -10.53 -9.33 -4.38
CA ASN A 167 -11.37 -9.33 -5.59
C ASN A 167 -10.56 -9.02 -6.86
N LEU A 168 -9.54 -8.16 -6.79
CA LEU A 168 -8.67 -7.84 -7.92
C LEU A 168 -7.69 -8.98 -8.21
N ILE A 169 -7.18 -9.66 -7.17
CA ILE A 169 -6.41 -10.91 -7.33
C ILE A 169 -7.25 -11.96 -8.07
N ALA A 170 -8.52 -12.13 -7.67
CA ALA A 170 -9.43 -13.08 -8.31
C ALA A 170 -9.71 -12.71 -9.77
N GLN A 171 -9.92 -11.42 -10.08
CA GLN A 171 -10.12 -10.93 -11.45
C GLN A 171 -8.89 -11.12 -12.34
N LEU A 172 -7.70 -10.82 -11.82
CA LEU A 172 -6.44 -11.05 -12.55
C LEU A 172 -6.17 -12.55 -12.75
N GLY A 173 -6.55 -13.35 -11.76
CA GLY A 173 -6.30 -14.78 -11.67
C GLY A 173 -5.00 -15.07 -10.92
N VAL A 174 -5.08 -15.94 -9.90
CA VAL A 174 -3.98 -16.26 -8.97
C VAL A 174 -2.68 -16.64 -9.70
N ARG A 175 -2.76 -17.47 -10.75
CA ARG A 175 -1.56 -17.88 -11.53
C ARG A 175 -0.86 -16.69 -12.18
N ARG A 176 -1.62 -15.75 -12.74
CA ARG A 176 -1.08 -14.54 -13.38
C ARG A 176 -0.51 -13.59 -12.34
N PHE A 177 -1.19 -13.44 -11.22
CA PHE A 177 -0.68 -12.67 -10.08
C PHE A 177 0.68 -13.22 -9.62
N LEU A 178 0.76 -14.52 -9.28
CA LEU A 178 1.98 -15.14 -8.79
C LEU A 178 3.14 -15.04 -9.79
N ALA A 179 2.86 -15.17 -11.09
CA ALA A 179 3.86 -14.97 -12.14
C ALA A 179 4.36 -13.51 -12.20
N ALA A 180 3.47 -12.53 -12.04
CA ALA A 180 3.83 -11.11 -12.05
C ALA A 180 4.68 -10.70 -10.83
N VAL A 181 4.56 -11.42 -9.71
CA VAL A 181 5.31 -11.14 -8.48
C VAL A 181 6.44 -12.14 -8.21
N GLU A 182 6.91 -12.87 -9.22
CA GLU A 182 7.97 -13.88 -9.06
C GLU A 182 9.30 -13.30 -8.58
N SER A 183 9.61 -12.05 -8.97
CA SER A 183 10.84 -11.34 -8.60
C SER A 183 10.69 -10.49 -7.34
N ILE A 184 9.65 -10.72 -6.53
CA ILE A 184 9.42 -10.00 -5.27
C ILE A 184 9.94 -10.85 -4.11
N ASP A 185 10.71 -10.25 -3.22
CA ASP A 185 11.25 -10.93 -2.05
C ASP A 185 10.24 -10.95 -0.90
N TRP A 186 9.58 -9.81 -0.66
CA TRP A 186 8.78 -9.59 0.55
C TRP A 186 7.30 -9.36 0.22
N LEU A 187 6.41 -10.13 0.83
CA LEU A 187 4.97 -10.00 0.58
C LEU A 187 4.21 -9.58 1.83
N PHE A 188 3.48 -8.48 1.72
CA PHE A 188 2.57 -7.98 2.75
C PHE A 188 1.13 -8.13 2.29
N LEU A 189 0.30 -8.73 3.13
CA LEU A 189 -1.09 -8.98 2.80
C LEU A 189 -1.96 -9.12 4.06
N ASN A 190 -3.27 -9.03 3.90
CA ASN A 190 -4.24 -9.36 4.93
C ASN A 190 -4.79 -10.79 4.77
N LEU A 191 -5.57 -11.24 5.74
CA LEU A 191 -6.20 -12.56 5.74
C LEU A 191 -7.04 -12.83 4.49
N SER A 192 -7.78 -11.84 3.98
CA SER A 192 -8.64 -12.01 2.80
C SER A 192 -7.83 -12.21 1.52
N GLU A 193 -6.72 -11.46 1.37
CA GLU A 193 -5.80 -11.57 0.25
C GLU A 193 -5.03 -12.89 0.30
N GLY A 194 -4.57 -13.30 1.49
CA GLY A 194 -3.92 -14.59 1.69
C GLY A 194 -4.82 -15.77 1.32
N ARG A 195 -6.09 -15.70 1.70
CA ARG A 195 -7.14 -16.66 1.27
C ARG A 195 -7.31 -16.68 -0.23
N ALA A 196 -7.37 -15.50 -0.86
CA ALA A 196 -7.56 -15.40 -2.30
C ALA A 196 -6.38 -16.00 -3.10
N ILE A 197 -5.15 -15.87 -2.59
CA ILE A 197 -3.95 -16.39 -3.26
C ILE A 197 -3.80 -17.90 -3.04
N THR A 198 -4.06 -18.39 -1.82
CA THR A 198 -3.67 -19.77 -1.42
C THR A 198 -4.85 -20.75 -1.36
N GLY A 199 -6.08 -20.25 -1.21
CA GLY A 199 -7.25 -21.06 -0.87
C GLY A 199 -7.30 -21.51 0.60
N ALA A 200 -6.24 -21.30 1.39
CA ALA A 200 -6.20 -21.68 2.80
C ALA A 200 -6.94 -20.67 3.68
N VAL A 201 -7.63 -21.15 4.71
CA VAL A 201 -8.45 -20.33 5.62
C VAL A 201 -7.71 -20.00 6.91
N VAL A 202 -6.81 -20.90 7.33
CA VAL A 202 -6.02 -20.81 8.55
C VAL A 202 -4.76 -19.97 8.29
N PRO A 203 -4.46 -18.93 9.11
CA PRO A 203 -3.29 -18.07 8.92
C PRO A 203 -1.96 -18.82 8.74
N ASP A 204 -1.72 -19.84 9.54
CA ASP A 204 -0.48 -20.62 9.49
C ASP A 204 -0.33 -21.46 8.21
N GLU A 205 -1.44 -21.90 7.61
CA GLU A 205 -1.45 -22.59 6.32
C GLU A 205 -1.14 -21.62 5.18
N ILE A 206 -1.70 -20.40 5.23
CA ILE A 206 -1.39 -19.34 4.26
C ILE A 206 0.11 -19.02 4.28
N VAL A 207 0.70 -18.82 5.46
CA VAL A 207 2.14 -18.55 5.59
C VAL A 207 2.97 -19.74 5.10
N THR A 208 2.55 -20.98 5.41
CA THR A 208 3.24 -22.19 4.93
C THR A 208 3.25 -22.27 3.40
N ALA A 209 2.17 -21.86 2.74
CA ALA A 209 2.07 -21.86 1.28
C ALA A 209 2.88 -20.74 0.61
N LEU A 210 3.02 -19.58 1.28
CA LEU A 210 3.67 -18.39 0.69
C LEU A 210 5.16 -18.28 1.00
N ALA A 211 5.61 -18.70 2.18
CA ALA A 211 7.00 -18.56 2.63
C ALA A 211 8.06 -19.17 1.67
N PRO A 212 7.81 -20.29 0.96
CA PRO A 212 8.77 -20.81 -0.02
C PRO A 212 8.98 -19.91 -1.25
N ARG A 213 8.01 -19.04 -1.58
CA ARG A 213 8.09 -18.12 -2.72
C ARG A 213 8.50 -16.71 -2.32
N PHE A 214 8.13 -16.29 -1.11
CA PHE A 214 8.45 -14.97 -0.56
C PHE A 214 9.24 -15.17 0.74
N PRO A 215 10.57 -15.04 0.72
CA PRO A 215 11.42 -15.30 1.89
C PRO A 215 11.06 -14.50 3.15
N VAL A 216 10.46 -13.33 2.98
CA VAL A 216 10.00 -12.46 4.08
C VAL A 216 8.55 -12.05 3.82
N GLY A 217 7.78 -11.82 4.87
CA GLY A 217 6.48 -11.20 4.71
C GLY A 217 5.68 -11.16 6.00
N ALA A 218 4.47 -10.61 5.90
CA ALA A 218 3.56 -10.55 7.01
C ALA A 218 2.10 -10.60 6.58
N LEU A 219 1.34 -11.39 7.32
CA LEU A 219 -0.09 -11.55 7.22
C LEU A 219 -0.76 -10.75 8.34
N THR A 220 -1.46 -9.68 8.00
CA THR A 220 -2.29 -8.92 8.94
C THR A 220 -3.65 -9.61 9.16
N LEU A 221 -4.09 -9.65 10.41
CA LEU A 221 -5.28 -10.38 10.87
C LEU A 221 -6.35 -9.43 11.43
N GLY A 222 -6.30 -8.16 11.03
CA GLY A 222 -7.18 -7.12 11.56
C GLY A 222 -7.05 -6.99 13.09
N PRO A 223 -8.15 -7.08 13.86
CA PRO A 223 -8.12 -6.92 15.31
C PRO A 223 -7.32 -8.01 16.04
N ASP A 224 -7.04 -9.14 15.38
CA ASP A 224 -6.30 -10.27 15.97
C ASP A 224 -4.77 -10.10 15.87
N GLY A 225 -4.29 -9.07 15.17
CA GLY A 225 -2.88 -8.70 15.09
C GLY A 225 -2.22 -9.15 13.79
N SER A 226 -1.06 -9.80 13.88
CA SER A 226 -0.26 -10.17 12.70
C SER A 226 0.54 -11.45 12.90
N LEU A 227 0.82 -12.13 11.78
CA LEU A 227 1.73 -13.26 11.68
C LEU A 227 2.78 -12.95 10.61
N ALA A 228 4.03 -12.76 11.02
CA ALA A 228 5.15 -12.49 10.13
C ALA A 228 6.06 -13.71 9.96
N TRP A 229 6.78 -13.77 8.86
CA TRP A 229 7.78 -14.78 8.58
C TRP A 229 9.03 -14.17 7.93
N ALA A 230 10.18 -14.77 8.21
CA ALA A 230 11.44 -14.47 7.56
C ALA A 230 12.40 -15.63 7.75
N GLU A 231 13.09 -16.07 6.69
CA GLU A 231 14.20 -17.04 6.75
C GLU A 231 13.87 -18.32 7.55
N GLY A 232 12.65 -18.86 7.35
CA GLY A 232 12.18 -20.06 8.05
C GLY A 232 11.66 -19.82 9.48
N SER A 233 11.81 -18.62 10.01
CA SER A 233 11.25 -18.21 11.30
C SER A 233 9.85 -17.61 11.14
N ARG A 234 9.06 -17.65 12.23
CA ARG A 234 7.74 -17.02 12.33
C ARG A 234 7.62 -16.25 13.64
N ASP A 235 6.94 -15.12 13.60
CA ASP A 235 6.61 -14.31 14.77
C ASP A 235 5.14 -13.91 14.73
N ARG A 236 4.46 -13.96 15.88
CA ARG A 236 3.06 -13.58 16.01
C ARG A 236 2.93 -12.47 17.04
N VAL A 237 2.31 -11.38 16.62
CA VAL A 237 1.93 -10.27 17.51
C VAL A 237 0.43 -10.33 17.72
N LYS A 238 0.01 -10.40 18.99
CA LYS A 238 -1.40 -10.35 19.35
C LYS A 238 -1.95 -8.95 19.06
N GLY A 239 -3.10 -8.89 18.42
CA GLY A 239 -3.77 -7.64 18.14
C GLY A 239 -4.30 -6.95 19.39
N ASN A 240 -4.51 -5.65 19.24
CA ASN A 240 -5.14 -4.80 20.23
C ASN A 240 -6.24 -4.03 19.49
N PRO A 241 -7.50 -4.51 19.52
CA PRO A 241 -8.58 -3.93 18.72
C PRO A 241 -8.78 -2.44 19.00
N ILE A 242 -9.18 -1.70 17.97
CA ILE A 242 -9.68 -0.33 18.08
C ILE A 242 -11.05 -0.33 17.40
N GLU A 243 -12.07 0.09 18.13
CA GLU A 243 -13.45 0.15 17.65
C GLU A 243 -13.67 1.44 16.83
N ASP A 244 -14.63 1.38 15.89
CA ASP A 244 -15.16 2.53 15.14
C ASP A 244 -14.11 3.40 14.43
N VAL A 245 -13.09 2.76 13.85
CA VAL A 245 -12.05 3.45 13.06
C VAL A 245 -12.06 3.09 11.59
N ASP A 246 -11.82 4.10 10.76
CA ASP A 246 -11.47 3.88 9.36
C ASP A 246 -10.11 3.16 9.27
N THR A 247 -10.15 1.93 8.76
CA THR A 247 -8.96 1.07 8.60
C THR A 247 -8.15 1.33 7.34
N THR A 248 -8.52 2.34 6.54
CA THR A 248 -7.84 2.66 5.28
C THR A 248 -6.37 3.03 5.51
N GLY A 249 -5.49 2.35 4.77
CA GLY A 249 -4.03 2.52 4.87
C GLY A 249 -3.38 1.78 6.04
N ALA A 250 -4.13 1.05 6.88
CA ALA A 250 -3.57 0.32 8.02
C ALA A 250 -2.56 -0.76 7.60
N GLY A 251 -2.82 -1.46 6.48
CA GLY A 251 -1.91 -2.44 5.91
C GLY A 251 -0.64 -1.79 5.33
N ASP A 252 -0.78 -0.66 4.65
CA ASP A 252 0.35 0.09 4.08
C ASP A 252 1.27 0.64 5.19
N ALA A 253 0.67 1.18 6.26
CA ALA A 253 1.37 1.65 7.44
C ALA A 253 2.05 0.50 8.21
N PHE A 254 1.40 -0.67 8.28
CA PHE A 254 2.03 -1.88 8.82
C PHE A 254 3.27 -2.24 8.01
N ALA A 255 3.12 -2.34 6.68
CA ALA A 255 4.21 -2.71 5.78
C ALA A 255 5.38 -1.72 5.90
N ALA A 256 5.10 -0.41 5.95
CA ALA A 256 6.12 0.62 6.13
C ALA A 256 6.92 0.43 7.43
N GLY A 257 6.24 0.31 8.58
CA GLY A 257 6.93 0.11 9.87
C GLY A 257 7.69 -1.21 9.92
N PHE A 258 7.18 -2.26 9.28
CA PHE A 258 7.91 -3.53 9.16
C PHE A 258 9.17 -3.36 8.32
N VAL A 259 9.05 -2.81 7.11
CA VAL A 259 10.16 -2.65 6.15
C VAL A 259 11.27 -1.80 6.75
N VAL A 260 10.93 -0.63 7.30
CA VAL A 260 11.92 0.28 7.91
C VAL A 260 12.68 -0.40 9.05
N SER A 261 11.98 -1.09 9.94
CA SER A 261 12.60 -1.80 11.06
C SER A 261 13.43 -2.99 10.60
N TYR A 262 12.95 -3.77 9.63
CA TYR A 262 13.61 -5.00 9.20
C TYR A 262 14.89 -4.71 8.39
N LEU A 263 14.88 -3.66 7.54
CA LEU A 263 16.07 -3.23 6.81
C LEU A 263 17.20 -2.74 7.73
N GLY A 264 16.88 -2.22 8.92
CA GLY A 264 17.88 -1.72 9.85
C GLY A 264 18.48 -2.80 10.75
N GLU A 265 17.69 -3.79 11.14
CA GLU A 265 18.03 -4.68 12.26
C GLU A 265 17.98 -6.17 11.94
N HIS A 266 17.33 -6.55 10.83
CA HIS A 266 17.09 -7.94 10.44
C HIS A 266 16.42 -8.81 11.54
N ASP A 267 15.71 -8.17 12.48
CA ASP A 267 14.97 -8.84 13.55
C ASP A 267 13.48 -8.92 13.21
N LEU A 268 13.01 -10.14 12.94
CA LEU A 268 11.62 -10.41 12.57
C LEU A 268 10.62 -9.97 13.64
N GLY A 269 10.90 -10.24 14.90
CA GLY A 269 9.98 -9.92 16.00
C GLY A 269 9.86 -8.42 16.24
N ARG A 270 10.98 -7.69 16.13
CA ARG A 270 11.00 -6.23 16.22
C ARG A 270 10.29 -5.59 15.03
N ALA A 271 10.54 -6.09 13.82
CA ALA A 271 9.84 -5.62 12.62
C ALA A 271 8.32 -5.84 12.70
N ASN A 272 7.87 -7.02 13.14
CA ASN A 272 6.45 -7.34 13.29
C ASN A 272 5.76 -6.43 14.33
N ARG A 273 6.43 -6.20 15.48
CA ARG A 273 5.94 -5.27 16.50
C ARG A 273 5.93 -3.81 16.00
N ARG A 274 6.94 -3.39 15.23
CA ARG A 274 6.99 -2.03 14.68
C ARG A 274 5.88 -1.79 13.67
N GLY A 275 5.69 -2.70 12.71
CA GLY A 275 4.57 -2.64 11.77
C GLY A 275 3.22 -2.54 12.48
N THR A 276 3.01 -3.37 13.51
CA THR A 276 1.79 -3.31 14.35
C THR A 276 1.62 -1.94 15.01
N ALA A 277 2.70 -1.38 15.58
CA ALA A 277 2.66 -0.09 16.25
C ALA A 277 2.38 1.08 15.30
N VAL A 278 3.01 1.10 14.11
CA VAL A 278 2.81 2.14 13.09
C VAL A 278 1.39 2.10 12.54
N SER A 279 0.89 0.90 12.23
CA SER A 279 -0.51 0.69 11.83
C SER A 279 -1.49 1.19 12.91
N ARG A 280 -1.23 0.87 14.17
CA ARG A 280 -2.06 1.34 15.30
C ARG A 280 -2.04 2.87 15.43
N SER A 281 -0.88 3.50 15.32
CA SER A 281 -0.77 4.96 15.42
C SER A 281 -1.58 5.67 14.32
N LEU A 282 -1.57 5.14 13.09
CA LEU A 282 -2.42 5.63 12.01
C LEU A 282 -3.91 5.54 12.40
N LEU A 283 -4.37 4.37 12.85
CA LEU A 283 -5.77 4.16 13.23
C LEU A 283 -6.20 5.11 14.36
N GLN A 284 -5.36 5.31 15.37
CA GLN A 284 -5.64 6.24 16.47
C GLN A 284 -5.75 7.69 16.01
N SER A 285 -4.94 8.12 15.04
CA SER A 285 -5.03 9.47 14.48
C SER A 285 -6.34 9.73 13.73
N ARG A 286 -7.03 8.67 13.29
CA ARG A 286 -8.32 8.76 12.58
C ARG A 286 -9.53 8.78 13.53
N ILE A 287 -9.38 8.35 14.79
CA ILE A 287 -10.43 8.48 15.83
C ILE A 287 -10.76 9.95 16.06
N SER A 288 -9.77 10.84 16.02
CA SER A 288 -9.94 12.26 16.33
C SER A 288 -10.62 13.08 15.22
N LEU A 289 -11.03 12.44 14.12
CA LEU A 289 -11.63 13.09 12.95
C LEU A 289 -13.14 12.74 12.76
N VAL A 290 -13.70 11.91 13.65
CA VAL A 290 -15.13 11.57 13.72
C VAL A 290 -15.74 12.27 14.93
#